data_AF-A0A531JBG4-F1
#
_entry.id   AF-A0A531JBG4-F1
#
_cell.length_a   1.000
_cell.length_b   1.000
_cell.length_c   1.000
_cell.angle_alpha   90.00
_cell.angle_beta   90.00
_cell.angle_gamma   90.00
#
_symmetry.space_group_name_H-M   'P 1'
#
loop_
_entity.id
_entity.type
_entity.pdbx_description
1 polymer ?
#
loop_
_entity_poly.entity_id
_entity_poly.type
_entity_poly.pdbx_seq_one_letter_code
_entity_poly.pdbx_strand_id
1 'polypeptide(L)' 'MAGHELTTIGFDADDTLWQNEQFFRLTEKRFAGLLAEHGEAEHISARLLEAERRNLAVYGFGIKGFTLSMIETAIEISG' A
#
# COMPACT_ATOMS: atom_id res chain seq x y z
N MET A 1 15.41 10.00 45.42
CA MET A 1 15.25 10.33 43.99
C MET A 1 13.87 9.84 43.58
N ALA A 2 12.94 10.74 43.26
CA ALA A 2 11.66 10.31 42.70
C ALA A 2 11.94 9.84 41.26
N GLY A 3 11.95 8.54 41.04
CA GLY A 3 12.03 7.99 39.69
C GLY A 3 10.76 8.40 38.94
N HIS A 4 10.90 9.01 37.77
CA HIS A 4 9.75 9.33 36.94
C HIS A 4 9.04 8.04 36.53
N GLU A 5 7.78 7.88 36.96
CA GLU A 5 6.94 6.77 36.53
C GLU A 5 6.56 6.96 35.06
N LEU A 6 7.03 6.06 34.20
CA LEU A 6 6.56 5.92 32.83
C LEU A 6 5.12 5.42 32.87
N THR A 7 4.14 6.26 32.52
CA THR A 7 2.71 5.93 32.64
C THR A 7 2.09 5.41 31.34
N THR A 8 2.76 5.55 30.20
CA THR A 8 2.21 5.17 28.90
C THR A 8 3.31 4.77 27.92
N ILE A 9 3.05 3.71 27.16
CA ILE A 9 3.87 3.27 26.03
C ILE A 9 2.95 3.09 24.83
N GLY A 10 3.25 3.80 23.75
CA GLY A 10 2.58 3.60 22.46
C GLY A 10 3.28 2.52 21.67
N PHE A 11 2.51 1.57 21.15
CA PHE A 11 2.99 0.59 20.18
C PHE A 11 2.35 0.90 18.84
N ASP A 12 3.18 0.95 17.80
CA ASP A 12 2.68 0.86 16.45
C ASP A 12 2.04 -0.52 16.23
N ALA A 13 1.14 -0.62 15.24
CA ALA A 13 0.31 -1.78 15.04
C ALA A 13 0.85 -2.68 13.92
N ASP A 14 0.84 -2.17 12.70
CA ASP A 14 1.21 -2.90 11.50
C ASP A 14 2.73 -3.16 11.46
N ASP A 15 3.12 -4.41 11.21
CA ASP A 15 4.49 -4.91 11.24
C ASP A 15 5.26 -4.71 12.56
N THR A 16 4.56 -4.27 13.62
CA THR A 16 5.04 -4.21 15.00
C THR A 16 4.32 -5.23 15.90
N LEU A 17 2.98 -5.18 15.95
CA LEU A 17 2.16 -6.13 16.71
C LEU A 17 1.69 -7.32 15.86
N TRP A 18 1.45 -7.11 14.56
CA TRP A 18 1.06 -8.16 13.63
C TRP A 18 1.64 -7.94 12.23
N GLN A 19 1.76 -9.01 11.44
CA GLN A 19 2.24 -8.94 10.06
C GLN A 19 1.21 -8.23 9.17
N ASN A 20 1.66 -7.26 8.38
CA ASN A 20 0.80 -6.48 7.51
C ASN A 20 1.38 -6.35 6.09
N GLU A 21 2.64 -5.93 5.94
CA GLU A 21 3.29 -5.66 4.64
C GLU A 21 3.27 -6.85 3.67
N GLN A 22 3.35 -8.08 4.20
CA GLN A 22 3.29 -9.28 3.36
C GLN A 22 1.98 -9.36 2.55
N PHE A 23 0.87 -8.88 3.09
CA PHE A 23 -0.43 -8.89 2.40
C PHE A 23 -0.49 -7.85 1.29
N PHE A 24 0.09 -6.67 1.49
CA PHE A 24 0.22 -5.64 0.45
C PHE A 24 1.07 -6.17 -0.72
N ARG A 25 2.25 -6.73 -0.44
CA ARG A 25 3.14 -7.32 -1.47
C ARG A 25 2.49 -8.46 -2.24
N LEU A 26 1.77 -9.35 -1.55
CA LEU A 26 1.05 -10.44 -2.20
C LEU A 26 -0.05 -9.92 -3.13
N THR A 27 -0.76 -8.88 -2.69
CA THR A 27 -1.84 -8.26 -3.47
C THR A 27 -1.30 -7.54 -4.69
N GLU A 28 -0.23 -6.76 -4.56
CA GLU A 28 0.44 -6.09 -5.67
C GLU A 28 0.99 -7.09 -6.70
N LYS A 29 1.63 -8.17 -6.25
CA LYS A 29 2.11 -9.23 -7.15
C LYS A 29 0.97 -9.88 -7.94
N ARG A 30 -0.17 -10.14 -7.29
CA ARG A 30 -1.35 -10.68 -7.96
C ARG A 30 -1.94 -9.69 -8.96
N PHE A 31 -1.98 -8.41 -8.60
CA PHE A 31 -2.42 -7.33 -9.48
C PHE A 31 -1.57 -7.21 -10.74
N ALA A 32 -0.25 -7.21 -10.61
CA ALA A 32 0.64 -7.23 -11.77
C ALA A 32 0.41 -8.46 -12.65
N GLY A 33 0.17 -9.63 -12.04
CA GLY A 33 -0.18 -10.85 -12.78
C GLY A 33 -1.52 -10.76 -13.53
N LEU A 34 -2.52 -10.06 -12.99
CA LEU A 34 -3.80 -9.84 -13.67
C LEU A 34 -3.65 -8.93 -14.90
N LEU A 35 -2.66 -8.04 -14.91
CA LEU A 35 -2.40 -7.10 -15.99
C LEU A 35 -1.22 -7.52 -16.89
N ALA A 36 -0.78 -8.77 -16.82
CA ALA A 36 0.42 -9.24 -17.52
C ALA A 36 0.34 -9.09 -19.05
N GLU A 37 -0.85 -9.10 -19.64
CA GLU A 37 -1.04 -8.85 -21.08
C GLU A 37 -0.86 -7.37 -21.48
N HIS A 38 -0.83 -6.47 -20.50
CA HIS A 38 -0.73 -5.02 -20.70
C HIS A 38 0.64 -4.44 -20.33
N GLY A 39 1.55 -5.23 -19.76
CA GLY A 39 2.92 -4.79 -19.48
C GLY A 39 3.69 -5.69 -18.52
N GLU A 40 4.99 -5.42 -18.41
CA GLU A 40 5.87 -6.09 -17.44
C GLU A 40 5.50 -5.71 -16.00
N ALA A 41 5.72 -6.63 -15.07
CA ALA A 41 5.32 -6.46 -13.67
C ALA A 41 5.94 -5.20 -13.04
N GLU A 42 7.22 -4.93 -13.30
CA GLU A 42 7.92 -3.74 -12.80
C GLU A 42 7.29 -2.45 -13.33
N HIS A 43 6.82 -2.45 -14.58
CA HIS A 43 6.14 -1.30 -15.15
C HIS A 43 4.78 -1.08 -14.48
N ILE A 44 4.00 -2.14 -14.29
CA ILE A 44 2.68 -2.07 -13.64
C ILE A 44 2.83 -1.58 -12.18
N SER A 45 3.77 -2.12 -11.43
CA SER A 45 4.08 -1.69 -10.06
C SER A 45 4.51 -0.22 -10.00
N ALA A 46 5.35 0.24 -10.94
CA ALA A 46 5.75 1.64 -11.00
C ALA A 46 4.55 2.57 -11.28
N ARG A 47 3.62 2.16 -12.15
CA ARG A 47 2.40 2.92 -12.44
C ARG A 47 1.46 2.97 -11.23
N LEU A 48 1.33 1.86 -10.51
CA LEU A 48 0.56 1.81 -9.26
C LEU A 48 1.13 2.76 -8.21
N LEU A 49 2.45 2.74 -8.01
CA LEU A 49 3.11 3.64 -7.07
C LEU A 49 2.86 5.12 -7.43
N GLU A 50 2.92 5.48 -8.70
CA GLU A 50 2.60 6.85 -9.13
C GLU A 50 1.14 7.22 -8.84
N ALA A 51 0.19 6.32 -9.10
CA ALA A 51 -1.22 6.55 -8.78
C ALA A 51 -1.43 6.73 -7.26
N GLU A 52 -0.84 5.88 -6.43
CA GLU A 52 -0.89 6.00 -4.97
C GLU A 52 -0.32 7.33 -4.48
N ARG A 53 0.83 7.76 -5.03
CA ARG A 53 1.46 9.03 -4.66
C ARG A 53 0.60 10.23 -5.02
N ARG A 54 -0.06 10.22 -6.20
CA ARG A 54 -1.01 11.28 -6.58
C ARG A 54 -2.23 11.28 -5.65
N ASN A 55 -2.74 10.10 -5.31
CA ASN A 55 -3.98 9.93 -4.54
C ASN A 55 -3.81 10.10 -3.03
N LEU A 56 -2.57 10.08 -2.52
CA LEU A 56 -2.29 10.18 -1.09
C LEU A 56 -2.95 11.41 -0.44
N ALA A 57 -2.97 12.55 -1.14
CA ALA A 57 -3.57 13.78 -0.65
C ALA A 57 -5.11 13.71 -0.48
N VAL A 58 -5.77 12.78 -1.18
CA VAL A 58 -7.23 12.64 -1.18
C VAL A 58 -7.67 11.48 -0.29
N TYR A 59 -7.01 10.33 -0.38
CA TYR A 59 -7.43 9.11 0.32
C TYR A 59 -6.68 8.85 1.62
N GLY A 60 -5.51 9.47 1.82
CA GLY A 60 -4.60 9.12 2.90
C GLY A 60 -4.02 7.71 2.75
N PHE A 61 -3.45 7.19 3.84
CA PHE A 61 -2.86 5.85 3.87
C PHE A 61 -3.91 4.76 4.11
N GLY A 62 -3.59 3.54 3.67
CA GLY A 62 -4.33 2.33 4.01
C GLY A 62 -5.03 1.65 2.83
N ILE A 63 -5.62 0.49 3.10
CA ILE A 63 -6.06 -0.47 2.09
C ILE A 63 -7.11 0.08 1.11
N LYS A 64 -7.94 1.04 1.52
CA LYS A 64 -8.96 1.64 0.64
C LYS A 64 -8.32 2.52 -0.43
N GLY A 65 -7.37 3.38 -0.04
CA GLY A 65 -6.63 4.22 -0.99
C GLY A 65 -5.79 3.38 -1.96
N PHE A 66 -5.16 2.31 -1.44
CA PHE A 66 -4.46 1.33 -2.24
C PHE A 66 -5.38 0.69 -3.29
N THR A 67 -6.53 0.16 -2.87
CA THR A 67 -7.51 -0.50 -3.76
C THR A 67 -8.02 0.45 -4.86
N LEU A 68 -8.35 1.69 -4.51
CA LEU A 68 -8.80 2.68 -5.50
C LEU A 68 -7.70 3.03 -6.50
N SER A 69 -6.45 3.15 -6.05
CA SER A 69 -5.30 3.40 -6.91
C SER A 69 -5.01 2.22 -7.85
N MET A 70 -5.23 0.98 -7.40
CA MET A 70 -5.17 -0.21 -8.28
C MET A 70 -6.23 -0.17 -9.38
N ILE A 71 -7.46 0.22 -9.06
CA ILE A 71 -8.55 0.34 -10.05
C ILE A 71 -8.22 1.42 -11.09
N GLU A 72 -7.78 2.59 -10.65
CA GLU A 72 -7.34 3.68 -11.54
C GLU A 72 -6.18 3.25 -12.43
N THR A 73 -5.16 2.59 -11.85
CA THR A 73 -4.01 2.07 -12.59
C THR A 73 -4.42 1.06 -13.64
N ALA A 74 -5.33 0.13 -13.31
CA ALA A 74 -5.84 -0.84 -14.26
C ALA A 74 -6.52 -0.17 -15.45
N ILE A 75 -7.39 0.82 -15.20
CA ILE A 75 -8.07 1.59 -16.26
C ILE A 75 -7.05 2.34 -17.12
N GLU A 76 -6.07 3.01 -16.52
CA GLU A 76 -5.06 3.77 -17.26
C GLU A 76 -4.17 2.88 -18.14
N ILE A 77 -3.91 1.64 -17.72
CA ILE A 77 -3.04 0.69 -18.44
C ILE A 77 -3.82 -0.09 -19.51
N SER A 78 -5.08 -0.44 -19.25
CA SER A 78 -5.88 -1.25 -20.19
C SER A 78 -6.56 -0.45 -21.29
N GLY A 79 -6.84 0.85 -21.06
CA GLY A 79 -7.63 1.70 -21.94
C GLY A 79 -9.13 1.65 -21.66
#